data_AF-A0A084T057-F1
#
_entry.id   AF-A0A084T057-F1
#
_cell.length_a   1.000
_cell.length_b   1.000
_cell.length_c   1.000
_cell.angle_alpha   90.00
_cell.angle_beta   90.00
_cell.angle_gamma   90.00
#
_symmetry.space_group_name_H-M   'P 1'
#
loop_
_entity.id
_entity.type
_entity.pdbx_description
1 polymer ?
#
loop_
_entity_poly.entity_id
_entity_poly.type
_entity_poly.pdbx_seq_one_letter_code
_entity_poly.pdbx_strand_id
1 'polypeptide(L)'
;MKPSREFFWRRVAMEFDKLSVALLQNVSASFAEGNREYLALQKRLLREAGTEWERRHIRRLVAHHILSFAHFRARTWVEYQGALLRVRRLGYPSLEYRMHAACETLEWAADRDPTKAPLGWAMVEDAERRLRRMRRGNQVRKQALAAIASVKQRVTRKGLTPPTSPGTSRGMSRRRGSCPQLRLVRPIA
;
A
#
# COMPACT_ATOMS: atom_id res chain seq x y z
N MET A 1 -20.89 16.92 -30.26
CA MET A 1 -19.59 16.20 -30.39
C MET A 1 -19.27 15.50 -29.08
N LYS A 2 -18.90 14.21 -29.10
CA LYS A 2 -18.36 13.56 -27.89
C LYS A 2 -16.93 14.08 -27.67
N PRO A 3 -16.56 14.55 -26.47
CA PRO A 3 -15.18 14.96 -26.20
C PRO A 3 -14.22 13.80 -26.48
N SER A 4 -12.99 14.13 -26.91
CA SER A 4 -11.94 13.13 -27.11
C SER A 4 -11.71 12.34 -25.81
N ARG A 5 -11.28 11.08 -25.92
CA ARG A 5 -10.97 10.27 -24.74
C ARG A 5 -9.86 10.91 -23.88
N GLU A 6 -8.92 11.60 -24.52
CA GLU A 6 -7.89 12.38 -23.84
C GLU A 6 -8.51 13.51 -23.00
N PHE A 7 -9.43 14.28 -23.57
CA PHE A 7 -10.13 15.34 -22.86
C PHE A 7 -10.94 14.79 -21.67
N PHE A 8 -11.60 13.64 -21.86
CA PHE A 8 -12.30 12.95 -20.78
C PHE A 8 -11.37 12.63 -19.60
N TRP A 9 -10.22 12.00 -19.86
CA TRP A 9 -9.27 11.65 -18.80
C TRP A 9 -8.62 12.86 -18.14
N ARG A 10 -8.34 13.92 -18.91
CA ARG A 10 -7.85 15.20 -18.36
C ARG A 10 -8.87 15.82 -17.41
N ARG A 11 -10.14 15.85 -17.79
CA ARG A 11 -11.23 16.34 -16.93
C ARG A 11 -11.38 15.46 -15.68
N VAL A 12 -11.32 14.13 -15.81
CA VAL A 12 -11.37 13.21 -14.67
C VAL A 12 -10.28 13.56 -13.65
N ALA A 13 -9.03 13.73 -14.09
CA ALA A 13 -7.92 14.12 -13.22
C ALA A 13 -8.19 15.47 -12.53
N MET A 14 -8.61 16.48 -13.30
CA MET A 14 -8.94 17.80 -12.74
C MET A 14 -10.08 17.75 -11.71
N GLU A 15 -11.11 16.91 -11.92
CA GLU A 15 -12.22 16.78 -10.98
C GLU A 15 -11.76 16.11 -9.67
N PHE A 16 -10.86 15.12 -9.73
CA PHE A 16 -10.26 14.54 -8.54
C PHE A 16 -9.39 15.54 -7.78
N ASP A 17 -8.55 16.31 -8.48
CA ASP A 17 -7.68 17.30 -7.85
C ASP A 17 -8.51 18.40 -7.18
N LYS A 18 -9.51 18.94 -7.88
CA LYS A 18 -10.42 19.95 -7.33
C LYS A 18 -11.14 19.45 -6.09
N LEU A 19 -11.70 18.23 -6.14
CA LEU A 19 -12.39 17.66 -4.99
C LEU A 19 -11.44 17.41 -3.81
N SER A 20 -10.24 16.89 -4.09
CA SER A 20 -9.24 16.62 -3.05
C SER A 20 -8.77 17.91 -2.37
N VAL A 21 -8.50 18.96 -3.13
CA VAL A 21 -8.15 20.29 -2.59
C VAL A 21 -9.30 20.84 -1.75
N ALA A 22 -10.53 20.84 -2.27
CA ALA A 22 -11.69 21.35 -1.55
C ALA A 22 -11.94 20.63 -0.22
N LEU A 23 -11.85 19.29 -0.20
CA LEU A 23 -12.02 18.49 1.00
C LEU A 23 -10.88 18.66 2.01
N LEU A 24 -9.64 18.82 1.54
CA LEU A 24 -8.50 19.04 2.43
C LEU A 24 -8.52 20.44 3.05
N GLN A 25 -8.89 21.47 2.28
CA GLN A 25 -9.04 22.85 2.76
C GLN A 25 -10.21 23.01 3.73
N ASN A 26 -11.27 22.22 3.57
CA ASN A 26 -12.38 22.20 4.50
C ASN A 26 -11.99 21.49 5.81
N VAL A 27 -11.45 22.22 6.78
CA VAL A 27 -10.99 21.66 8.07
C VAL A 27 -12.10 20.98 8.88
N SER A 28 -13.36 21.35 8.70
CA SER A 28 -14.49 20.72 9.41
C SER A 28 -15.03 19.47 8.71
N ALA A 29 -14.64 19.20 7.45
CA ALA A 29 -15.12 18.03 6.72
C ALA A 29 -14.75 16.72 7.45
N SER A 30 -15.78 15.93 7.74
CA SER A 30 -15.65 14.59 8.28
C SER A 30 -15.23 13.59 7.19
N PHE A 31 -14.71 12.44 7.62
CA PHE A 31 -14.43 11.34 6.69
C PHE A 31 -15.69 10.87 5.95
N ALA A 32 -16.82 10.76 6.67
CA ALA A 32 -18.09 10.33 6.10
C ALA A 32 -18.58 11.27 4.98
N GLU A 33 -18.46 12.59 5.17
CA GLU A 33 -18.78 13.59 4.15
C GLU A 33 -17.90 13.45 2.91
N GLY A 34 -16.57 13.46 3.08
CA GLY A 34 -15.69 13.33 1.93
C GLY A 34 -15.83 12.00 1.20
N ASN A 35 -16.08 10.88 1.92
CA ASN A 35 -16.40 9.60 1.29
C ASN A 35 -17.69 9.67 0.47
N ARG A 36 -18.73 10.39 0.92
CA ARG A 36 -19.95 10.62 0.11
C ARG A 36 -19.63 11.42 -1.15
N GLU A 37 -18.85 12.48 -1.05
CA GLU A 37 -18.47 13.32 -2.19
C GLU A 37 -17.67 12.53 -3.25
N TYR A 38 -16.68 11.74 -2.82
CA TYR A 38 -15.93 10.88 -3.75
C TYR A 38 -16.82 9.83 -4.43
N LEU A 39 -17.80 9.26 -3.72
CA LEU A 39 -18.73 8.32 -4.31
C LEU A 39 -19.74 9.00 -5.27
N ALA A 40 -20.13 10.25 -4.99
CA ALA A 40 -20.93 11.05 -5.91
C ALA A 40 -20.16 11.36 -7.19
N LEU A 41 -18.89 11.77 -7.07
CA LEU A 41 -17.99 11.94 -8.21
C LEU A 41 -17.85 10.64 -9.01
N GLN A 42 -17.63 9.51 -8.35
CA GLN A 42 -17.58 8.20 -9.00
C GLN A 42 -18.84 7.94 -9.83
N LYS A 43 -20.03 8.14 -9.24
CA LYS A 43 -21.30 7.90 -9.92
C LYS A 43 -21.44 8.76 -11.18
N ARG A 44 -21.03 10.03 -11.12
CA ARG A 44 -21.00 10.93 -12.29
C ARG A 44 -20.07 10.41 -13.37
N LEU A 45 -18.81 10.13 -13.03
CA LEU A 45 -17.80 9.67 -13.99
C LEU A 45 -18.15 8.33 -14.63
N LEU A 46 -18.78 7.41 -13.88
CA LEU A 46 -19.22 6.11 -14.41
C LEU A 46 -20.37 6.20 -15.43
N ARG A 47 -21.12 7.32 -15.48
CA ARG A 47 -22.11 7.53 -16.55
C ARG A 47 -21.47 7.87 -17.89
N GLU A 48 -20.29 8.47 -17.85
CA GLU A 48 -19.55 8.93 -19.03
C GLU A 48 -18.49 7.92 -19.52
N ALA A 49 -18.16 6.94 -18.67
CA ALA A 49 -17.27 5.83 -19.01
C ALA A 49 -17.88 4.96 -20.11
N GLY A 50 -17.17 4.86 -21.23
CA GLY A 50 -17.53 4.12 -22.43
C GLY A 50 -17.13 2.65 -22.42
N THR A 51 -16.22 2.22 -21.53
CA THR A 51 -15.83 0.80 -21.43
C THR A 51 -15.78 0.28 -19.99
N GLU A 52 -15.88 -1.04 -19.80
CA GLU A 52 -15.70 -1.67 -18.50
C GLU A 52 -14.31 -1.46 -17.90
N TRP A 53 -13.29 -1.36 -18.75
CA TRP A 53 -11.95 -1.00 -18.31
C TRP A 53 -11.93 0.40 -17.70
N GLU A 54 -12.52 1.39 -18.37
CA GLU A 54 -12.59 2.77 -17.86
C GLU A 54 -13.37 2.80 -16.54
N ARG A 55 -14.51 2.08 -16.47
CA ARG A 55 -15.32 1.95 -15.24
C ARG A 55 -14.52 1.37 -14.09
N ARG A 56 -13.77 0.29 -14.34
CA ARG A 56 -12.91 -0.34 -13.33
C ARG A 56 -11.77 0.59 -12.92
N HIS A 57 -11.16 1.31 -13.86
CA HIS A 57 -10.10 2.25 -13.57
C HIS A 57 -10.59 3.40 -12.68
N ILE A 58 -11.74 4.00 -13.01
CA ILE A 58 -12.39 5.05 -12.19
C ILE A 58 -12.65 4.54 -10.77
N ARG A 59 -13.23 3.35 -10.60
CA ARG A 59 -13.48 2.76 -9.27
C ARG A 59 -12.19 2.62 -8.45
N ARG A 60 -11.09 2.22 -9.08
CA ARG A 60 -9.78 2.09 -8.42
C ARG A 60 -9.20 3.45 -8.01
N LEU A 61 -9.30 4.45 -8.88
CA LEU A 61 -8.87 5.82 -8.57
C LEU A 61 -9.66 6.39 -7.39
N VAL A 62 -10.99 6.33 -7.44
CA VAL A 62 -11.86 6.78 -6.35
C VAL A 62 -11.52 6.09 -5.04
N ALA A 63 -11.35 4.76 -5.07
CA ALA A 63 -10.99 4.02 -3.87
C ALA A 63 -9.68 4.51 -3.26
N HIS A 64 -8.68 4.82 -4.09
CA HIS A 64 -7.41 5.35 -3.61
C HIS A 64 -7.57 6.75 -3.03
N HIS A 65 -8.30 7.66 -3.69
CA HIS A 65 -8.56 8.99 -3.14
C HIS A 65 -9.32 8.95 -1.81
N ILE A 66 -10.26 8.02 -1.65
CA ILE A 66 -10.94 7.79 -0.37
C ILE A 66 -9.95 7.32 0.72
N LEU A 67 -8.99 6.44 0.38
CA LEU A 67 -7.95 6.00 1.32
C LEU A 67 -7.03 7.15 1.72
N SER A 68 -6.53 7.93 0.75
CA SER A 68 -5.70 9.10 1.02
C SER A 68 -6.45 10.12 1.88
N PHE A 69 -7.75 10.34 1.63
CA PHE A 69 -8.55 11.20 2.49
C PHE A 69 -8.76 10.61 3.89
N ALA A 70 -8.95 9.30 4.01
CA ALA A 70 -9.02 8.59 5.29
C ALA A 70 -7.73 8.75 6.10
N HIS A 71 -6.56 8.77 5.45
CA HIS A 71 -5.28 9.01 6.12
C HIS A 71 -5.29 10.34 6.91
N PHE A 72 -5.96 11.38 6.39
CA PHE A 72 -6.08 12.66 7.08
C PHE A 72 -7.30 12.74 8.02
N ARG A 73 -8.45 12.20 7.61
CA ARG A 73 -9.74 12.50 8.26
C ARG A 73 -10.37 11.36 9.04
N ALA A 74 -9.97 10.10 8.81
CA ALA A 74 -10.52 8.98 9.58
C ALA A 74 -10.12 9.13 11.05
N ARG A 75 -11.12 9.03 11.94
CA ARG A 75 -10.95 9.14 13.38
C ARG A 75 -10.79 7.77 14.02
N THR A 76 -11.33 6.73 13.38
CA THR A 76 -11.28 5.36 13.90
C THR A 76 -10.55 4.42 12.94
N TRP A 77 -10.02 3.32 13.48
CA TRP A 77 -9.48 2.25 12.67
C TRP A 77 -10.54 1.65 11.73
N VAL A 78 -11.80 1.56 12.17
CA VAL A 78 -12.90 1.00 11.36
C VAL A 78 -13.11 1.79 10.07
N GLU A 79 -13.11 3.11 10.15
CA GLU A 79 -13.21 4.00 8.99
C GLU A 79 -12.02 3.82 8.03
N TYR A 80 -10.80 3.89 8.57
CA TYR A 80 -9.58 3.73 7.78
C TYR A 80 -9.51 2.35 7.12
N GLN A 81 -9.79 1.30 7.89
CA GLN A 81 -9.81 -0.08 7.41
C GLN A 81 -10.86 -0.28 6.33
N GLY A 82 -12.04 0.33 6.45
CA GLY A 82 -13.07 0.30 5.41
C GLY A 82 -12.55 0.85 4.07
N ALA A 83 -11.87 2.00 4.10
CA ALA A 83 -11.23 2.58 2.92
C ALA A 83 -10.12 1.68 2.35
N LEU A 84 -9.26 1.15 3.22
CA LEU A 84 -8.15 0.27 2.82
C LEU A 84 -8.65 -1.03 2.18
N LEU A 85 -9.69 -1.65 2.74
CA LEU A 85 -10.31 -2.85 2.19
C LEU A 85 -10.92 -2.59 0.81
N ARG A 86 -11.51 -1.42 0.58
CA ARG A 86 -12.02 -1.03 -0.75
C ARG A 86 -10.92 -1.00 -1.79
N VAL A 87 -9.77 -0.39 -1.48
CA VAL A 87 -8.60 -0.38 -2.38
C VAL A 87 -8.09 -1.80 -2.64
N ARG A 88 -7.94 -2.62 -1.59
CA ARG A 88 -7.46 -4.00 -1.73
C ARG A 88 -8.37 -4.88 -2.59
N ARG A 89 -9.69 -4.75 -2.45
CA ARG A 89 -10.68 -5.51 -3.24
C ARG A 89 -10.67 -5.13 -4.72
N LEU A 90 -10.53 -3.86 -5.04
CA LEU A 90 -10.51 -3.38 -6.43
C LEU A 90 -9.14 -3.56 -7.09
N GLY A 91 -8.09 -3.68 -6.28
CA GLY A 91 -6.70 -3.70 -6.70
C GLY A 91 -6.17 -2.29 -6.96
N TYR A 92 -4.85 -2.17 -7.00
CA TYR A 92 -4.16 -0.90 -7.20
C TYR A 92 -4.05 -0.56 -8.69
N PRO A 93 -4.24 0.71 -9.11
CA PRO A 93 -4.02 1.12 -10.50
C PRO A 93 -2.57 0.94 -10.96
N SER A 94 -1.59 1.12 -10.06
CA SER A 94 -0.16 0.98 -10.33
C SER A 94 0.61 0.54 -9.07
N LEU A 95 1.91 0.25 -9.22
CA LEU A 95 2.80 -0.01 -8.08
C LEU A 95 2.98 1.22 -7.18
N GLU A 96 2.91 2.42 -7.74
CA GLU A 96 3.00 3.68 -7.00
C GLU A 96 1.80 3.84 -6.06
N TYR A 97 0.58 3.61 -6.56
CA TYR A 97 -0.62 3.60 -5.72
C TYR A 97 -0.58 2.51 -4.63
N ARG A 98 0.03 1.36 -4.90
CA ARG A 98 0.26 0.33 -3.86
C ARG A 98 1.21 0.85 -2.79
N MET A 99 2.28 1.52 -3.20
CA MET A 99 3.26 2.10 -2.30
C MET A 99 2.63 3.21 -1.45
N HIS A 100 1.85 4.12 -2.03
CA HIS A 100 1.12 5.17 -1.30
C HIS A 100 0.21 4.57 -0.24
N ALA A 101 -0.65 3.61 -0.61
CA ALA A 101 -1.52 2.94 0.35
C ALA A 101 -0.75 2.28 1.51
N ALA A 102 0.41 1.69 1.24
CA ALA A 102 1.26 1.07 2.26
C ALA A 102 1.87 2.11 3.20
N CYS A 103 2.44 3.19 2.65
CA CYS A 103 3.01 4.30 3.41
C CYS A 103 1.95 4.99 4.26
N GLU A 104 0.82 5.36 3.69
CA GLU A 104 -0.31 5.99 4.39
C GLU A 104 -0.83 5.11 5.53
N THR A 105 -0.86 3.78 5.35
CA THR A 105 -1.30 2.84 6.40
C THR A 105 -0.32 2.80 7.55
N LEU A 106 0.98 2.74 7.24
CA LEU A 106 2.02 2.72 8.26
C LEU A 106 2.09 4.04 9.03
N GLU A 107 1.98 5.18 8.35
CA GLU A 107 1.95 6.49 8.99
C GLU A 107 0.68 6.68 9.82
N TRP A 108 -0.50 6.33 9.28
CA TRP A 108 -1.75 6.41 10.02
C TRP A 108 -1.68 5.60 11.31
N ALA A 109 -1.18 4.36 11.25
CA ALA A 109 -1.00 3.52 12.42
C ALA A 109 -0.03 4.16 13.42
N ALA A 110 1.09 4.68 12.93
CA ALA A 110 2.08 5.35 13.78
C ALA A 110 1.53 6.60 14.49
N ASP A 111 0.61 7.33 13.86
CA ASP A 111 0.02 8.55 14.43
C ASP A 111 -1.20 8.31 15.32
N ARG A 112 -1.97 7.24 15.07
CA ARG A 112 -3.31 7.08 15.68
C ARG A 112 -3.52 5.77 16.43
N ASP A 113 -2.96 4.66 15.96
CA ASP A 113 -3.08 3.36 16.63
C ASP A 113 -1.84 2.49 16.34
N PRO A 114 -0.80 2.59 17.18
CA PRO A 114 0.43 1.83 17.01
C PRO A 114 0.25 0.31 16.95
N THR A 115 -0.85 -0.22 17.50
CA THR A 115 -1.15 -1.67 17.43
C THR A 115 -1.38 -2.15 16.00
N LYS A 116 -1.64 -1.23 15.05
CA LYS A 116 -1.83 -1.53 13.63
C LYS A 116 -0.55 -1.40 12.81
N ALA A 117 0.55 -0.93 13.40
CA ALA A 117 1.83 -0.77 12.71
C ALA A 117 2.35 -2.06 12.05
N PRO A 118 2.20 -3.28 12.62
CA PRO A 118 2.61 -4.52 11.96
C PRO A 118 1.99 -4.72 10.56
N LEU A 119 0.73 -4.32 10.37
CA LEU A 119 0.09 -4.37 9.06
C LEU A 119 0.72 -3.39 8.08
N GLY A 120 0.95 -2.14 8.52
CA GLY A 120 1.62 -1.13 7.71
C GLY A 120 3.03 -1.56 7.28
N TRP A 121 3.80 -2.13 8.21
CA TRP A 121 5.13 -2.67 7.94
C TRP A 121 5.08 -3.78 6.89
N ALA A 122 4.19 -4.77 7.05
CA ALA A 122 4.05 -5.87 6.09
C ALA A 122 3.66 -5.36 4.69
N MET A 123 2.80 -4.34 4.61
CA MET A 123 2.42 -3.72 3.33
C MET A 123 3.59 -2.99 2.67
N VAL A 124 4.37 -2.24 3.45
CA VAL A 124 5.55 -1.51 2.96
C VAL A 124 6.61 -2.50 2.44
N GLU A 125 6.86 -3.59 3.16
CA GLU A 125 7.79 -4.63 2.70
C GLU A 125 7.34 -5.30 1.38
N ASP A 126 6.04 -5.59 1.23
CA ASP A 126 5.51 -6.10 -0.05
C ASP A 126 5.70 -5.09 -1.19
N ALA A 127 5.42 -3.81 -0.93
CA ALA A 127 5.63 -2.75 -1.90
C ALA A 127 7.11 -2.62 -2.30
N GLU A 128 8.03 -2.60 -1.32
CA GLU A 128 9.48 -2.59 -1.59
C GLU A 128 9.93 -3.78 -2.43
N ARG A 129 9.50 -5.01 -2.07
CA ARG A 129 9.85 -6.22 -2.82
C ARG A 129 9.42 -6.13 -4.28
N ARG A 130 8.23 -5.59 -4.55
CA ARG A 130 7.70 -5.41 -5.91
C ARG A 130 8.45 -4.32 -6.68
N LEU A 131 8.71 -3.19 -6.05
CA LEU A 131 9.48 -2.09 -6.65
C LEU A 131 10.92 -2.53 -6.99
N ARG A 132 11.56 -3.33 -6.13
CA ARG A 132 12.91 -3.86 -6.39
C ARG A 132 12.99 -4.77 -7.62
N ARG A 133 11.89 -5.39 -8.05
CA ARG A 133 11.81 -6.18 -9.29
C ARG A 133 11.79 -5.32 -10.56
N MET A 134 11.47 -4.03 -10.45
CA MET A 134 11.59 -3.11 -11.58
C MET A 134 13.06 -2.84 -11.93
N ARG A 135 13.34 -2.50 -13.19
CA ARG A 135 14.71 -2.16 -13.65
C ARG A 135 15.34 -1.08 -12.76
N ARG A 136 16.62 -1.25 -12.41
CA ARG A 136 17.36 -0.32 -11.52
C ARG A 136 17.36 1.14 -12.01
N GLY A 137 17.38 1.35 -13.33
CA GLY A 137 17.33 2.68 -13.94
C GLY A 137 15.94 3.33 -13.99
N ASN A 138 14.88 2.62 -13.59
CA ASN A 138 13.52 3.15 -13.64
C ASN A 138 13.33 4.27 -12.59
N GLN A 139 12.86 5.44 -13.02
CA GLN A 139 12.72 6.60 -12.15
C GLN A 139 11.65 6.43 -11.08
N VAL A 140 10.50 5.83 -11.43
CA VAL A 140 9.41 5.52 -10.49
C VAL A 140 9.92 4.62 -9.37
N ARG A 141 10.73 3.60 -9.70
CA ARG A 141 11.37 2.75 -8.68
C ARG A 141 12.22 3.57 -7.71
N LYS A 142 13.07 4.47 -8.20
CA LYS A 142 13.97 5.26 -7.36
C LYS A 142 13.19 6.17 -6.43
N GLN A 143 12.22 6.92 -6.96
CA GLN A 143 11.37 7.83 -6.20
C GLN A 143 10.54 7.07 -5.15
N ALA A 144 9.91 5.97 -5.55
CA ALA A 144 9.07 5.19 -4.65
C ALA A 144 9.87 4.53 -3.50
N LEU A 145 11.07 3.99 -3.78
CA LEU A 145 11.93 3.43 -2.74
C LEU A 145 12.46 4.51 -1.78
N ALA A 146 12.77 5.71 -2.29
CA ALA A 146 13.16 6.84 -1.45
C ALA A 146 12.01 7.31 -0.53
N ALA A 147 10.79 7.40 -1.08
CA ALA A 147 9.59 7.73 -0.31
C ALA A 147 9.33 6.71 0.81
N ILE A 148 9.40 5.41 0.49
CA ILE A 148 9.30 4.34 1.49
C ILE A 148 10.37 4.49 2.58
N ALA A 149 11.63 4.70 2.20
CA ALA A 149 12.71 4.85 3.17
C ALA A 149 12.46 6.02 4.12
N SER A 150 11.96 7.15 3.59
CA SER A 150 11.60 8.33 4.37
C SER A 150 10.48 8.04 5.39
N VAL A 151 9.42 7.34 4.97
CA VAL A 151 8.32 6.92 5.84
C VAL A 151 8.81 5.99 6.95
N LYS A 152 9.59 4.96 6.59
CA LYS A 152 10.18 4.03 7.55
C LYS A 152 11.00 4.76 8.61
N GLN A 153 11.83 5.71 8.17
CA GLN A 153 12.63 6.53 9.09
C GLN A 153 11.75 7.34 10.04
N ARG A 154 10.71 8.03 9.54
CA ARG A 154 9.77 8.80 10.39
C ARG A 154 9.09 7.92 11.43
N VAL A 155 8.66 6.72 11.04
CA VAL A 155 7.94 5.81 11.93
C VAL A 155 8.87 5.15 12.95
N THR A 156 10.09 4.80 12.57
CA THR A 156 11.11 4.33 13.51
C THR A 156 11.51 5.39 14.54
N ARG A 157 11.55 6.68 14.17
CA ARG A 157 11.76 7.77 15.14
C ARG A 157 10.67 7.87 16.20
N LYS A 158 9.48 7.30 15.95
CA LYS A 158 8.38 7.18 16.92
C LYS A 158 8.45 5.89 17.76
N GLY A 159 9.57 5.15 17.70
CA GLY A 159 9.77 3.90 18.44
C GLY A 159 9.11 2.67 17.82
N LEU A 160 8.45 2.81 16.67
CA LEU A 160 7.80 1.70 15.99
C LEU A 160 8.77 1.07 15.00
N THR A 161 9.24 -0.13 15.36
CA THR A 161 10.15 -0.92 14.55
C THR A 161 9.38 -1.99 13.77
N PRO A 162 9.91 -2.44 12.62
CA PRO A 162 9.32 -3.56 11.89
C PRO A 162 9.30 -4.81 12.79
N PRO A 163 8.24 -5.63 12.72
CA PRO A 163 8.17 -6.85 13.50
C PRO A 163 9.38 -7.73 13.19
N THR A 164 10.03 -8.23 14.24
CA THR A 164 11.17 -9.13 14.10
C THR A 164 10.70 -10.37 13.36
N SER A 165 11.30 -10.66 12.21
CA SER A 165 10.93 -11.87 11.44
C SER A 165 11.13 -13.10 12.33
N PRO A 166 10.10 -13.95 12.55
CA PRO A 166 10.28 -15.21 13.25
C PRO A 166 11.02 -16.16 12.31
N GLY A 167 12.37 -16.10 12.31
CA GLY A 167 13.12 -16.80 11.28
C GLY A 167 14.64 -16.66 11.32
N THR A 168 15.26 -16.58 12.51
CA THR A 168 16.67 -16.98 12.66
C THR A 168 16.99 -17.46 14.08
N SER A 169 16.24 -18.43 14.60
CA SER A 169 16.76 -19.33 15.64
C SER A 169 17.74 -20.33 15.00
N ARG A 170 18.87 -19.85 14.46
CA ARG A 170 20.04 -20.71 14.21
C ARG A 170 20.73 -20.95 15.54
N GLY A 171 20.19 -21.91 16.29
CA GLY A 171 20.71 -22.34 17.58
C GLY A 171 20.50 -23.81 17.86
N MET A 172 20.35 -24.67 16.83
CA MET A 172 20.52 -26.11 17.00
C MET A 172 21.99 -26.45 16.82
N SER A 173 22.72 -26.40 17.94
CA SER A 173 24.00 -27.06 18.11
C SER A 173 23.80 -28.57 17.88
N ARG A 174 24.13 -29.05 16.68
CA ARG A 174 24.34 -30.47 16.41
C ARG A 174 25.56 -30.91 17.23
N ARG A 175 25.34 -31.41 18.45
CA ARG A 175 26.33 -32.26 19.11
C ARG A 175 26.46 -33.53 18.26
N ARG A 176 27.64 -33.70 17.67
CA ARG A 176 28.08 -34.87 16.91
C ARG A 176 27.92 -36.10 17.81
N GLY A 177 27.09 -37.05 17.38
CA GLY A 177 27.14 -38.41 17.88
C GLY A 177 28.44 -39.04 17.39
N SER A 178 29.33 -39.36 18.32
CA SER A 178 30.42 -40.31 18.10
C SER A 178 29.80 -41.69 17.94
N CYS A 179 29.98 -42.32 16.78
CA CYS A 179 29.74 -43.74 16.59
C CYS A 179 31.06 -44.39 16.14
N PRO A 180 31.52 -45.47 16.81
CA PRO A 180 32.83 -46.05 16.59
C PRO A 180 32.90 -46.85 15.29
N GLN A 181 34.10 -46.86 14.71
CA GLN A 181 34.48 -47.57 13.50
C GLN A 181 34.26 -49.09 13.64
N LEU A 182 33.47 -49.67 12.72
CA LEU A 182 33.52 -51.10 12.43
C LEU A 182 34.27 -51.31 11.11
N ARG A 183 35.43 -51.93 11.25
CA ARG A 183 36.26 -52.48 10.16
C ARG A 183 35.46 -53.52 9.39
N LEU A 184 35.47 -53.44 8.07
CA LEU A 184 35.14 -54.57 7.20
C LEU A 184 36.34 -54.83 6.28
N VAL A 185 36.82 -56.05 6.42
CA VAL A 185 38.00 -56.68 5.83
C VAL A 185 37.80 -56.85 4.32
N ARG A 186 38.84 -56.54 3.53
CA ARG A 186 38.89 -56.86 2.09
C ARG A 186 39.20 -58.35 1.90
N PRO A 187 38.57 -59.04 0.94
CA PRO A 187 38.99 -60.38 0.56
C PRO A 187 40.25 -60.30 -0.33
N ILE A 188 41.19 -61.21 -0.11
CA ILE A 188 42.28 -61.52 -1.05
C ILE A 188 42.02 -62.95 -1.53
N ALA A 189 42.25 -63.17 -2.82
CA ALA A 189 42.29 -64.49 -3.45
C ALA A 189 43.44 -65.36 -2.92
#